data_AF-A0A6J1DW12-F1
#
_entry.id   AF-A0A6J1DW12-F1
#
_cell.length_a   1.000
_cell.length_b   1.000
_cell.length_c   1.000
_cell.angle_alpha   90.00
_cell.angle_beta   90.00
_cell.angle_gamma   90.00
#
_symmetry.space_group_name_H-M   'P 1'
#
loop_
_entity.id
_entity.type
_entity.pdbx_description
1 polymer ?
#
loop_
_entity_poly.entity_id
_entity_poly.type
_entity_poly.pdbx_seq_one_letter_code
_entity_poly.pdbx_strand_id
1 'polypeptide(L)'
;MNGFIDHAGFVMEGSNPFPLFVSEYGYDQREVNDAENRFMNCFTAHLAQKDMDWVLWDWQGSYYYREGQAEPVETFGIFDSNWTQIKNHTFEKKFQLLQTMLQDPTSNASSSYVMYHPQSGQCILASNDNKGIFLSSCSTSSRWSHGGDGTSIKITTTGLCLKANGEGLRVSLSSDCLSQQSVWRAISNSKLHLATFTQDGKNFCLQIESSNSSKIVTRSCICAN
;
A
#
# COMPACT_ATOMS: atom_id res chain seq x y z
N MET A 1 11.34 -8.91 1.48
CA MET A 1 11.78 -7.78 0.64
C MET A 1 13.30 -7.73 0.50
N ASN A 2 14.06 -7.92 1.58
CA ASN A 2 15.53 -7.96 1.55
C ASN A 2 16.09 -8.79 0.38
N GLY A 3 15.60 -10.01 0.17
CA GLY A 3 16.04 -10.82 -0.98
C GLY A 3 15.91 -10.14 -2.35
N PHE A 4 14.83 -9.40 -2.62
CA PHE A 4 14.70 -8.64 -3.87
C PHE A 4 15.70 -7.48 -3.94
N ILE A 5 15.89 -6.75 -2.83
CA ILE A 5 16.85 -5.65 -2.76
C ILE A 5 18.27 -6.14 -2.98
N ASP A 6 18.66 -7.20 -2.27
CA ASP A 6 20.03 -7.73 -2.27
C ASP A 6 20.42 -8.31 -3.64
N HIS A 7 19.48 -8.83 -4.42
CA HIS A 7 19.75 -9.49 -5.70
C HIS A 7 19.44 -8.64 -6.93
N ALA A 8 18.53 -7.67 -6.84
CA ALA A 8 18.12 -6.85 -7.97
C ALA A 8 18.03 -5.36 -7.60
N GLY A 9 17.36 -5.02 -6.49
CA GLY A 9 17.04 -3.63 -6.14
C GLY A 9 18.27 -2.74 -5.89
N PHE A 10 19.40 -3.32 -5.48
CA PHE A 10 20.64 -2.58 -5.19
C PHE A 10 21.15 -1.72 -6.36
N VAL A 11 20.80 -2.07 -7.60
CA VAL A 11 21.25 -1.31 -8.80
C VAL A 11 20.63 0.08 -8.89
N MET A 12 19.50 0.31 -8.20
CA MET A 12 18.81 1.61 -8.18
C MET A 12 19.39 2.57 -7.12
N GLU A 13 20.40 2.16 -6.36
CA GLU A 13 20.98 2.94 -5.27
C GLU A 13 22.44 3.33 -5.56
N GLY A 14 22.99 4.25 -4.75
CA GLY A 14 24.38 4.70 -4.88
C GLY A 14 24.57 5.92 -5.78
N SER A 15 25.83 6.20 -6.14
CA SER A 15 26.22 7.41 -6.89
C SER A 15 25.93 7.35 -8.38
N ASN A 16 25.69 6.16 -8.93
CA ASN A 16 25.37 5.95 -10.34
C ASN A 16 24.27 4.88 -10.49
N PRO A 17 23.01 5.22 -10.16
CA PRO A 17 21.91 4.28 -10.20
C PRO A 17 21.57 3.88 -11.64
N PHE A 18 21.15 2.63 -11.81
CA PHE A 18 20.63 2.08 -13.07
C PHE A 18 19.12 1.86 -12.99
N PRO A 19 18.38 2.07 -14.10
CA PRO A 19 16.96 1.74 -14.14
C PRO A 19 16.77 0.23 -13.96
N LEU A 20 15.79 -0.14 -13.13
CA LEU A 20 15.39 -1.52 -12.92
C LEU A 20 13.93 -1.69 -13.32
N PHE A 21 13.69 -2.64 -14.20
CA PHE A 21 12.36 -3.03 -14.67
C PHE A 21 12.05 -4.44 -14.18
N VAL A 22 10.93 -4.62 -13.47
CA VAL A 22 10.49 -5.94 -13.01
C VAL A 22 9.79 -6.65 -14.16
N SER A 23 10.56 -7.32 -15.00
CA SER A 23 10.06 -7.92 -16.25
C SER A 23 9.12 -9.11 -16.05
N GLU A 24 9.17 -9.76 -14.89
CA GLU A 24 8.30 -10.90 -14.58
C GLU A 24 8.16 -11.08 -13.06
N TYR A 25 6.91 -11.17 -12.61
CA TYR A 25 6.52 -11.63 -11.28
C TYR A 25 5.06 -12.07 -11.34
N GLY A 26 4.61 -12.89 -10.40
CA GLY A 26 3.24 -13.41 -10.42
C GLY A 26 2.83 -13.96 -9.07
N TYR A 27 1.52 -14.19 -8.92
CA TYR A 27 0.92 -14.84 -7.76
C TYR A 27 -0.34 -15.58 -8.18
N ASP A 28 -0.72 -16.59 -7.40
CA ASP A 28 -1.94 -17.34 -7.56
C ASP A 28 -3.15 -16.42 -7.35
N GLN A 29 -3.91 -16.18 -8.41
CA GLN A 29 -5.07 -15.28 -8.39
C GLN A 29 -6.21 -15.79 -7.51
N ARG A 30 -6.15 -17.03 -7.01
CA ARG A 30 -7.10 -17.59 -6.04
C ARG A 30 -6.79 -17.15 -4.60
N GLU A 31 -5.59 -16.63 -4.35
CA GLU A 31 -5.14 -16.12 -3.05
C GLU A 31 -5.25 -17.14 -1.91
N VAL A 32 -5.01 -18.41 -2.20
CA VAL A 32 -5.10 -19.51 -1.21
C VAL A 32 -3.88 -19.65 -0.31
N ASN A 33 -2.78 -18.95 -0.62
CA ASN A 33 -1.53 -18.99 0.14
C ASN A 33 -1.28 -17.66 0.88
N ASP A 34 -1.45 -17.69 2.19
CA ASP A 34 -1.25 -16.53 3.07
C ASP A 34 0.15 -15.91 3.00
N ALA A 35 1.20 -16.72 2.84
CA ALA A 35 2.57 -16.22 2.78
C ALA A 35 2.82 -15.47 1.46
N GLU A 36 2.32 -16.00 0.36
CA GLU A 36 2.35 -15.36 -0.95
C GLU A 36 1.53 -14.07 -0.97
N ASN A 37 0.29 -14.11 -0.44
CA ASN A 37 -0.56 -12.92 -0.32
C ASN A 37 0.12 -11.79 0.47
N ARG A 38 0.80 -12.12 1.58
CA ARG A 38 1.57 -11.16 2.37
C ARG A 38 2.79 -10.63 1.60
N PHE A 39 3.49 -11.49 0.89
CA PHE A 39 4.61 -11.09 0.03
C PHE A 39 4.13 -10.10 -1.04
N MET A 40 3.04 -10.40 -1.73
CA MET A 40 2.47 -9.55 -2.78
C MET A 40 2.06 -8.18 -2.24
N ASN A 41 1.43 -8.11 -1.06
CA ASN A 41 1.13 -6.82 -0.43
C ASN A 41 2.40 -5.99 -0.17
N CYS A 42 3.48 -6.63 0.29
CA CYS A 42 4.76 -5.95 0.52
C CYS A 42 5.44 -5.55 -0.79
N PHE A 43 5.38 -6.41 -1.81
CA PHE A 43 6.02 -6.18 -3.10
C PHE A 43 5.31 -5.07 -3.88
N THR A 44 3.98 -5.10 -3.97
CA THR A 44 3.17 -4.02 -4.56
C THR A 44 3.41 -2.68 -3.85
N ALA A 45 3.51 -2.67 -2.52
CA ALA A 45 3.85 -1.45 -1.78
C ALA A 45 5.26 -0.94 -2.13
N HIS A 46 6.22 -1.85 -2.33
CA HIS A 46 7.58 -1.50 -2.73
C HIS A 46 7.63 -0.92 -4.16
N LEU A 47 6.94 -1.54 -5.12
CA LEU A 47 6.80 -1.04 -6.49
C LEU A 47 6.19 0.37 -6.48
N ALA A 48 5.13 0.60 -5.70
CA ALA A 48 4.50 1.91 -5.57
C ALA A 48 5.44 2.93 -4.91
N GLN A 49 6.15 2.54 -3.86
CA GLN A 49 7.08 3.44 -3.17
C GLN A 49 8.24 3.89 -4.08
N LYS A 50 8.74 2.99 -4.93
CA LYS A 50 9.86 3.25 -5.83
C LYS A 50 9.43 3.71 -7.22
N ASP A 51 8.12 3.77 -7.49
CA ASP A 51 7.52 4.08 -8.79
C ASP A 51 8.15 3.27 -9.94
N MET A 52 8.27 1.96 -9.72
CA MET A 52 8.97 1.05 -10.64
C MET A 52 8.06 0.59 -11.77
N ASP A 53 8.63 0.39 -12.96
CA ASP A 53 7.97 -0.33 -14.05
C ASP A 53 7.96 -1.84 -13.79
N TRP A 54 6.87 -2.51 -14.19
CA TRP A 54 6.63 -3.91 -13.89
C TRP A 54 5.76 -4.62 -14.94
N VAL A 55 5.91 -5.94 -15.05
CA VAL A 55 5.04 -6.82 -15.86
C VAL A 55 4.63 -8.02 -15.01
N LEU A 56 3.32 -8.17 -14.84
CA LEU A 56 2.74 -9.30 -14.11
C LEU A 56 2.51 -10.48 -15.04
N TRP A 57 3.02 -11.64 -14.65
CA TRP A 57 2.72 -12.94 -15.24
C TRP A 57 1.44 -13.51 -14.61
N ASP A 58 0.35 -13.69 -15.34
CA ASP A 58 0.14 -13.33 -16.75
C ASP A 58 -1.29 -12.83 -17.04
N TRP A 59 -1.53 -12.36 -18.25
CA TRP A 59 -2.87 -11.94 -18.72
C TRP A 59 -3.72 -13.14 -19.22
N GLN A 60 -3.30 -14.37 -18.96
CA GLN A 60 -3.89 -15.59 -19.53
C GLN A 60 -5.11 -16.08 -18.74
N GLY A 61 -5.93 -16.94 -19.36
CA GLY A 61 -7.02 -17.66 -18.70
C GLY A 61 -6.80 -19.17 -18.61
N SER A 62 -6.43 -19.80 -19.73
CA SER A 62 -6.16 -21.23 -19.88
C SER A 62 -5.07 -21.48 -20.90
N TYR A 63 -4.49 -22.69 -20.91
CA TYR A 63 -3.60 -23.17 -21.96
C TYR A 63 -4.34 -24.05 -22.94
N TYR A 64 -4.05 -23.95 -24.24
CA TYR A 64 -4.52 -24.97 -25.19
C TYR A 64 -4.04 -26.39 -24.79
N TYR A 65 -2.77 -26.51 -24.42
CA TYR A 65 -2.17 -27.73 -23.90
C TYR A 65 -0.99 -27.40 -23.00
N ARG A 66 -0.92 -28.00 -21.82
CA ARG A 66 0.23 -27.89 -20.90
C ARG A 66 0.36 -29.17 -20.09
N GLU A 67 1.60 -29.64 -19.95
CA GLU A 67 1.95 -30.75 -19.04
C GLU A 67 1.08 -32.01 -19.19
N GLY A 68 0.75 -32.37 -20.44
CA GLY A 68 -0.04 -33.58 -20.71
C GLY A 68 -1.56 -33.37 -20.71
N GLN A 69 -2.04 -32.17 -20.35
CA GLN A 69 -3.46 -31.85 -20.24
C GLN A 69 -3.87 -30.81 -21.29
N ALA A 70 -5.02 -31.02 -21.91
CA ALA A 70 -5.67 -30.03 -22.77
C ALA A 70 -6.51 -29.07 -21.92
N GLU A 71 -6.50 -27.79 -22.26
CA GLU A 71 -7.28 -26.74 -21.56
C GLU A 71 -7.06 -26.61 -20.04
N PRO A 72 -5.85 -26.83 -19.45
CA PRO A 72 -5.67 -26.58 -18.04
C PRO A 72 -5.73 -25.07 -17.75
N VAL A 73 -6.39 -24.73 -16.64
CA VAL A 73 -6.56 -23.35 -16.17
C VAL A 73 -5.23 -22.79 -15.68
N GLU A 74 -4.89 -21.56 -16.09
CA GLU A 74 -3.76 -20.82 -15.52
C GLU A 74 -4.22 -20.13 -14.23
N THR A 75 -3.70 -20.60 -13.09
CA THR A 75 -4.05 -20.06 -11.76
C THR A 75 -3.40 -18.72 -11.46
N PHE A 76 -2.24 -18.45 -12.05
CA PHE A 76 -1.53 -17.15 -11.96
C PHE A 76 -2.10 -16.12 -12.95
N GLY A 77 -2.94 -16.57 -13.88
CA GLY A 77 -3.51 -15.74 -14.93
C GLY A 77 -4.71 -14.92 -14.49
N ILE A 78 -4.72 -13.67 -14.95
CA ILE A 78 -5.70 -12.64 -14.61
C ILE A 78 -7.11 -13.04 -15.05
N PHE A 79 -7.26 -13.67 -16.21
CA PHE A 79 -8.57 -14.06 -16.73
C PHE A 79 -9.05 -15.41 -16.18
N ASP A 80 -10.36 -15.61 -16.23
CA ASP A 80 -10.96 -16.92 -16.05
C ASP A 80 -10.66 -17.86 -17.23
N SER A 81 -10.92 -19.15 -17.05
CA SER A 81 -10.62 -20.16 -18.08
C SER A 81 -11.35 -19.93 -19.41
N ASN A 82 -12.44 -19.17 -19.39
CA ASN A 82 -13.24 -18.83 -20.56
C ASN A 82 -12.77 -17.52 -21.23
N TRP A 83 -11.79 -16.82 -20.66
CA TRP A 83 -11.26 -15.55 -21.16
C TRP A 83 -12.30 -14.43 -21.23
N THR A 84 -13.31 -14.48 -20.35
CA THR A 84 -14.46 -13.56 -20.37
C THR A 84 -14.40 -12.51 -19.26
N GLN A 85 -13.75 -12.82 -18.15
CA GLN A 85 -13.74 -11.95 -16.97
C GLN A 85 -12.45 -12.11 -16.16
N ILE A 86 -12.12 -11.06 -15.41
CA ILE A 86 -11.03 -11.11 -14.43
C ILE A 86 -11.44 -12.07 -13.30
N LYS A 87 -10.60 -13.08 -13.04
CA LYS A 87 -10.84 -14.13 -12.05
C LYS A 87 -10.84 -13.58 -10.62
N ASN A 88 -9.88 -12.72 -10.31
CA ASN A 88 -9.78 -12.07 -9.01
C ASN A 88 -10.46 -10.70 -9.05
N HIS A 89 -11.67 -10.60 -8.50
CA HIS A 89 -12.46 -9.36 -8.50
C HIS A 89 -11.79 -8.18 -7.76
N THR A 90 -10.73 -8.42 -6.99
CA THR A 90 -9.96 -7.36 -6.31
C THR A 90 -8.72 -6.91 -7.09
N PHE A 91 -8.37 -7.60 -8.18
CA PHE A 91 -7.18 -7.37 -8.98
C PHE A 91 -7.02 -5.89 -9.37
N GLU A 92 -8.02 -5.31 -10.03
CA GLU A 92 -7.97 -3.92 -10.52
C GLU A 92 -7.68 -2.93 -9.39
N LYS A 93 -8.27 -3.14 -8.21
CA LYS A 93 -8.05 -2.28 -7.03
C LYS A 93 -6.61 -2.40 -6.54
N LYS A 94 -6.04 -3.61 -6.49
CA LYS A 94 -4.66 -3.84 -6.03
C LYS A 94 -3.63 -3.14 -6.90
N PHE A 95 -3.85 -3.09 -8.21
CA PHE A 95 -2.92 -2.51 -9.18
C PHE A 95 -3.23 -1.06 -9.57
N GLN A 96 -4.37 -0.50 -9.16
CA GLN A 96 -4.79 0.85 -9.54
C GLN A 96 -3.71 1.93 -9.28
N LEU A 97 -3.06 1.90 -8.11
CA LEU A 97 -2.02 2.88 -7.77
C LEU A 97 -0.77 2.70 -8.64
N LEU A 98 -0.40 1.46 -8.95
CA LEU A 98 0.77 1.12 -9.75
C LEU A 98 0.65 1.50 -11.24
N GLN A 99 -0.55 1.84 -11.70
CA GLN A 99 -0.81 2.33 -13.06
C GLN A 99 -0.66 3.86 -13.16
N THR A 100 -0.31 4.54 -12.08
CA THR A 100 -0.14 6.00 -12.04
C THR A 100 1.33 6.37 -11.92
N MET A 101 1.73 7.51 -12.49
CA MET A 101 3.06 8.09 -12.27
C MET A 101 3.11 8.70 -10.86
N LEU A 102 3.78 8.04 -9.92
CA LEU A 102 3.87 8.46 -8.52
C LEU A 102 5.02 9.44 -8.27
N GLN A 103 6.09 9.33 -9.05
CA GLN A 103 7.28 10.15 -8.99
C GLN A 103 7.58 10.72 -10.38
N ASP A 104 7.21 11.99 -10.57
CA ASP A 104 7.52 12.72 -11.79
C ASP A 104 8.79 13.57 -11.59
N PRO A 105 9.96 13.15 -12.11
CA PRO A 105 11.20 13.91 -11.97
C PRO A 105 11.19 15.24 -12.75
N THR A 106 10.21 15.45 -13.64
CA THR A 106 10.07 16.66 -14.44
C THR A 106 9.10 17.68 -13.83
N SER A 107 8.37 17.29 -12.80
CA SER A 107 7.36 18.14 -12.16
C SER A 107 7.99 19.22 -11.27
N ASN A 108 7.48 20.44 -11.40
CA ASN A 108 7.80 21.56 -10.50
C ASN A 108 6.85 21.63 -9.29
N ALA A 109 5.90 20.70 -9.17
CA ALA A 109 4.96 20.69 -8.04
C ALA A 109 5.68 20.29 -6.75
N SER A 110 5.27 20.89 -5.64
CA SER A 110 5.75 20.48 -4.31
C SER A 110 5.41 19.01 -4.05
N SER A 111 6.39 18.24 -3.57
CA SER A 111 6.20 16.83 -3.24
C SER A 111 5.12 16.64 -2.17
N SER A 112 4.32 15.59 -2.33
CA SER A 112 3.32 15.18 -1.35
C SER A 112 3.24 13.66 -1.32
N TYR A 113 2.68 13.14 -0.24
CA TYR A 113 2.49 11.71 -0.04
C TYR A 113 1.05 11.30 -0.32
N VAL A 114 0.89 10.05 -0.73
CA VAL A 114 -0.36 9.31 -0.69
C VAL A 114 -0.22 8.26 0.41
N MET A 115 -1.20 8.15 1.31
CA MET A 115 -1.26 7.03 2.23
C MET A 115 -1.98 5.87 1.55
N TYR A 116 -1.24 4.79 1.30
CA TYR A 116 -1.70 3.60 0.60
C TYR A 116 -1.82 2.43 1.57
N HIS A 117 -2.90 1.65 1.44
CA HIS A 117 -3.13 0.43 2.20
C HIS A 117 -2.97 -0.79 1.28
N PRO A 118 -1.80 -1.48 1.32
CA PRO A 118 -1.44 -2.46 0.30
C PRO A 118 -2.39 -3.65 0.21
N GLN A 119 -2.92 -4.11 1.35
CA GLN A 119 -3.81 -5.27 1.38
C GLN A 119 -5.15 -5.03 0.66
N SER A 120 -5.67 -3.79 0.67
CA SER A 120 -6.93 -3.48 -0.02
C SER A 120 -6.74 -2.82 -1.38
N GLY A 121 -5.53 -2.39 -1.71
CA GLY A 121 -5.27 -1.60 -2.93
C GLY A 121 -5.83 -0.18 -2.88
N GLN A 122 -6.29 0.27 -1.71
CA GLN A 122 -6.96 1.57 -1.56
C GLN A 122 -6.07 2.60 -0.89
N CYS A 123 -6.45 3.86 -1.01
CA CYS A 123 -5.73 4.99 -0.41
C CYS A 123 -6.62 5.77 0.56
N ILE A 124 -6.00 6.62 1.37
CA ILE A 124 -6.70 7.40 2.39
C ILE A 124 -7.24 8.72 1.82
N LEU A 125 -8.52 8.97 2.06
CA LEU A 125 -9.24 10.21 1.78
C LEU A 125 -9.72 10.84 3.08
N ALA A 126 -9.47 12.14 3.25
CA ALA A 126 -10.04 12.96 4.30
C ALA A 126 -11.52 13.25 4.03
N SER A 127 -12.33 13.24 5.09
CA SER A 127 -13.75 13.59 4.99
C SER A 127 -13.96 15.08 4.69
N ASN A 128 -15.03 15.41 3.96
CA ASN A 128 -15.35 16.79 3.59
C ASN A 128 -15.59 17.70 4.82
N ASP A 129 -16.04 17.13 5.93
CA ASP A 129 -16.22 17.86 7.20
C ASP A 129 -14.92 18.00 7.99
N ASN A 130 -13.79 17.52 7.46
CA ASN A 130 -12.46 17.54 8.06
C ASN A 130 -12.40 16.91 9.46
N LYS A 131 -13.25 15.92 9.75
CA LYS A 131 -13.28 15.24 11.06
C LYS A 131 -12.55 13.90 11.09
N GLY A 132 -12.41 13.23 9.95
CA GLY A 132 -11.83 11.90 9.90
C GLY A 132 -11.31 11.50 8.53
N ILE A 133 -10.95 10.24 8.43
CA ILE A 133 -10.35 9.64 7.23
C ILE A 133 -10.97 8.28 6.92
N PHE A 134 -10.95 7.90 5.64
CA PHE A 134 -11.49 6.64 5.16
C PHE A 134 -10.70 6.09 3.96
N LEU A 135 -10.80 4.79 3.72
CA LEU A 135 -10.32 4.16 2.49
C LEU A 135 -11.20 4.55 1.31
N SER A 136 -10.55 4.93 0.21
CA SER A 136 -11.15 5.29 -1.06
C SER A 136 -10.30 4.78 -2.23
N SER A 137 -10.80 4.94 -3.44
CA SER A 137 -10.01 4.83 -4.67
C SER A 137 -8.76 5.71 -4.59
N CYS A 138 -7.62 5.23 -5.09
CA CYS A 138 -6.38 6.00 -5.07
C CYS A 138 -6.43 7.24 -5.98
N SER A 139 -7.29 7.21 -7.00
CA SER A 139 -7.55 8.37 -7.88
C SER A 139 -8.16 9.58 -7.17
N THR A 140 -8.83 9.38 -6.02
CA THR A 140 -9.46 10.46 -5.24
C THR A 140 -8.76 10.68 -3.89
N SER A 141 -7.56 10.12 -3.71
CA SER A 141 -6.83 10.19 -2.46
C SER A 141 -6.48 11.62 -2.03
N SER A 142 -6.45 11.84 -0.71
CA SER A 142 -5.92 13.08 -0.16
C SER A 142 -4.39 13.12 -0.28
N ARG A 143 -3.86 14.34 -0.37
CA ARG A 143 -2.41 14.59 -0.37
C ARG A 143 -1.94 14.95 1.01
N TRP A 144 -0.83 14.34 1.42
CA TRP A 144 -0.30 14.41 2.77
C TRP A 144 1.12 14.98 2.77
N SER A 145 1.52 15.64 3.85
CA SER A 145 2.90 16.00 4.16
C SER A 145 3.33 15.30 5.44
N HIS A 146 4.59 14.87 5.47
CA HIS A 146 5.19 14.19 6.61
C HIS A 146 6.66 14.58 6.69
N GLY A 147 7.09 15.07 7.85
CA GLY A 147 8.46 15.53 8.09
C GLY A 147 9.44 14.43 8.47
N GLY A 148 9.02 13.15 8.40
CA GLY A 148 9.79 12.00 8.86
C GLY A 148 9.35 11.48 10.23
N ASP A 149 9.96 10.38 10.65
CA ASP A 149 9.57 9.66 11.86
C ASP A 149 9.61 10.55 13.11
N GLY A 150 8.48 10.60 13.83
CA GLY A 150 8.33 11.42 15.02
C GLY A 150 7.73 12.79 14.73
N THR A 151 7.22 12.99 13.52
CA THR A 151 6.46 14.18 13.15
C THR A 151 5.00 13.83 12.89
N SER A 152 4.16 14.85 12.76
CA SER A 152 2.75 14.68 12.39
C SER A 152 2.58 14.45 10.89
N ILE A 153 1.63 13.59 10.52
CA ILE A 153 1.17 13.43 9.14
C ILE A 153 0.02 14.42 8.91
N LYS A 154 0.20 15.38 8.00
CA LYS A 154 -0.73 16.51 7.77
C LYS A 154 -1.36 16.44 6.39
N ILE A 155 -2.60 16.91 6.26
CA ILE A 155 -3.22 17.18 4.96
C ILE A 155 -2.56 18.43 4.39
N THR A 156 -2.12 18.39 3.13
CA THR A 156 -1.41 19.50 2.50
C THR A 156 -2.26 20.77 2.35
N THR A 157 -3.57 20.62 2.11
CA THR A 157 -4.48 21.75 1.85
C THR A 157 -5.00 22.44 3.10
N THR A 158 -5.27 21.70 4.17
CA THR A 158 -5.86 22.25 5.41
C THR A 158 -4.86 22.40 6.56
N GLY A 159 -3.72 21.70 6.50
CA GLY A 159 -2.73 21.65 7.57
C GLY A 159 -3.15 20.83 8.79
N LEU A 160 -4.36 20.26 8.81
CA LEU A 160 -4.82 19.36 9.86
C LEU A 160 -4.01 18.06 9.85
N CYS A 161 -3.71 17.53 11.02
CA CYS A 161 -2.95 16.29 11.19
C CYS A 161 -3.81 15.13 11.66
N LEU A 162 -3.31 13.92 11.39
CA LEU A 162 -3.84 12.70 11.97
C LEU A 162 -3.61 12.70 13.48
N LYS A 163 -4.69 12.43 14.23
CA LYS A 163 -4.67 12.25 15.67
C LYS A 163 -5.37 10.95 16.08
N ALA A 164 -4.67 10.12 16.83
CA ALA A 164 -5.23 8.93 17.44
C ALA A 164 -6.15 9.28 18.61
N ASN A 165 -7.29 8.60 18.69
CA ASN A 165 -8.28 8.81 19.75
C ASN A 165 -8.26 7.70 20.83
N GLY A 166 -7.51 6.62 20.59
CA GLY A 166 -7.41 5.48 21.49
C GLY A 166 -7.53 4.14 20.76
N GLU A 167 -7.40 3.05 21.50
CA GLU A 167 -7.50 1.70 20.94
C GLU A 167 -8.92 1.39 20.44
N GLY A 168 -9.03 0.85 19.22
CA GLY A 168 -10.28 0.53 18.54
C GLY A 168 -11.06 1.76 18.05
N LEU A 169 -10.60 2.98 18.34
CA LEU A 169 -11.28 4.21 17.97
C LEU A 169 -10.82 4.73 16.62
N ARG A 170 -11.70 5.49 15.96
CA ARG A 170 -11.39 6.11 14.67
C ARG A 170 -10.31 7.16 14.81
N VAL A 171 -9.45 7.25 13.81
CA VAL A 171 -8.50 8.34 13.68
C VAL A 171 -9.24 9.61 13.27
N SER A 172 -8.88 10.73 13.89
CA SER A 172 -9.46 12.04 13.60
C SER A 172 -8.46 12.98 12.97
N LEU A 173 -8.97 14.05 12.37
CA LEU A 173 -8.18 15.18 11.92
C LEU A 173 -8.23 16.28 12.98
N SER A 174 -7.08 16.83 13.33
CA SER A 174 -6.95 17.82 14.41
C SER A 174 -6.01 18.95 14.03
N SER A 175 -6.18 20.11 14.67
CA SER A 175 -5.20 21.20 14.66
C SER A 175 -4.07 20.99 15.68
N ASP A 176 -4.27 20.09 16.64
CA ASP A 176 -3.27 19.72 17.63
C ASP A 176 -2.30 18.70 17.03
N CYS A 177 -1.22 19.21 16.42
CA CYS A 177 -0.22 18.39 15.71
C CYS A 177 1.06 18.15 16.48
N LEU A 178 1.12 18.58 17.74
CA LEU A 178 2.30 18.44 18.59
C LEU A 178 2.07 17.47 19.74
N SER A 179 0.82 17.10 20.02
CA SER A 179 0.53 16.04 20.99
C SER A 179 1.07 14.69 20.54
N GLN A 180 1.36 13.85 21.53
CA GLN A 180 1.94 12.53 21.29
C GLN A 180 1.05 11.66 20.39
N GLN A 181 -0.28 11.80 20.51
CA GLN A 181 -1.26 11.11 19.68
C GLN A 181 -1.30 11.56 18.22
N SER A 182 -0.67 12.70 17.90
CA SER A 182 -0.58 13.24 16.54
C SER A 182 0.80 13.02 15.91
N VAL A 183 1.70 12.36 16.63
CA VAL A 183 3.04 12.01 16.17
C VAL A 183 3.03 10.56 15.68
N TRP A 184 3.59 10.34 14.48
CA TRP A 184 3.58 9.04 13.81
C TRP A 184 4.99 8.60 13.41
N ARG A 185 5.21 7.29 13.40
CA ARG A 185 6.49 6.65 13.06
C ARG A 185 6.26 5.35 12.31
N ALA A 186 7.11 5.06 11.33
CA ALA A 186 7.24 3.71 10.81
C ALA A 186 8.00 2.85 11.85
N ILE A 187 7.40 1.74 12.30
CA ILE A 187 7.97 0.92 13.39
C ILE A 187 8.46 -0.46 12.96
N SER A 188 8.30 -0.82 11.69
CA SER A 188 8.67 -2.13 11.15
C SER A 188 9.69 -2.01 10.04
N ASN A 189 10.44 -3.07 9.78
CA ASN A 189 11.43 -3.12 8.69
C ASN A 189 10.83 -2.83 7.30
N SER A 190 9.59 -3.23 7.06
CA SER A 190 8.86 -2.92 5.81
C SER A 190 8.41 -1.45 5.72
N LYS A 191 8.48 -0.71 6.84
CA LYS A 191 7.94 0.64 7.01
C LYS A 191 6.44 0.78 6.76
N LEU A 192 5.70 -0.33 6.72
CA LEU A 192 4.24 -0.33 6.49
C LEU A 192 3.42 -0.15 7.78
N HIS A 193 4.00 -0.41 8.95
CA HIS A 193 3.37 -0.16 10.23
C HIS A 193 3.59 1.30 10.66
N LEU A 194 2.60 2.16 10.41
CA LEU A 194 2.57 3.54 10.90
C LEU A 194 1.90 3.57 12.28
N ALA A 195 2.69 3.91 13.30
CA ALA A 195 2.27 3.88 14.69
C ALA A 195 2.38 5.24 15.37
N THR A 196 1.48 5.47 16.32
CA THR A 196 1.60 6.50 17.35
C THR A 196 1.87 5.86 18.70
N PHE A 197 2.34 6.64 19.67
CA PHE A 197 2.67 6.16 21.01
C PHE A 197 1.84 6.88 22.05
N THR A 198 1.37 6.13 23.05
CA THR A 198 0.71 6.68 24.21
C THR A 198 1.72 7.09 25.29
N GLN A 199 1.27 7.84 26.28
CA GLN A 199 2.11 8.23 27.42
C GLN A 199 2.62 7.02 28.22
N ASP A 200 1.84 5.94 28.28
CA ASP A 200 2.23 4.66 28.90
C ASP A 200 3.12 3.78 28.00
N GLY A 201 3.59 4.30 26.86
CA GLY A 201 4.52 3.63 25.96
C GLY A 201 3.92 2.55 25.07
N LYS A 202 2.59 2.35 25.10
CA LYS A 202 1.90 1.48 24.14
C LYS A 202 1.93 2.12 22.76
N ASN A 203 1.93 1.27 21.73
CA ASN A 203 1.88 1.71 20.35
C ASN A 203 0.54 1.33 19.71
N PHE A 204 0.00 2.27 18.93
CA PHE A 204 -1.18 2.02 18.13
C PHE A 204 -0.90 2.25 16.65
N CYS A 205 -1.14 1.23 15.84
CA CYS A 205 -0.96 1.25 14.41
C CYS A 205 -2.26 1.67 13.72
N LEU A 206 -2.10 2.38 12.59
CA LEU A 206 -3.21 2.58 11.66
C LEU A 206 -3.68 1.23 11.12
N GLN A 207 -4.99 1.00 11.18
CA GLN A 207 -5.59 -0.23 10.68
C GLN A 207 -6.99 0.02 10.12
N ILE A 208 -7.42 -0.82 9.19
CA ILE A 208 -8.81 -0.89 8.75
C ILE A 208 -9.68 -1.52 9.86
N GLU A 209 -10.88 -1.00 10.10
CA GLU A 209 -11.78 -1.52 11.14
C GLU A 209 -12.11 -3.00 10.91
N SER A 210 -12.36 -3.37 9.65
CA SER A 210 -12.62 -4.71 9.15
C SER A 210 -12.44 -4.75 7.63
N SER A 211 -12.38 -5.94 7.03
CA SER A 211 -12.16 -6.14 5.58
C SER A 211 -13.15 -5.40 4.67
N ASN A 212 -14.38 -5.18 5.13
CA ASN A 212 -15.45 -4.53 4.37
C ASN A 212 -15.72 -3.09 4.81
N SER A 213 -14.93 -2.55 5.74
CA SER A 213 -15.10 -1.20 6.27
C SER A 213 -14.12 -0.24 5.60
N SER A 214 -14.59 0.94 5.23
CA SER A 214 -13.72 2.03 4.81
C SER A 214 -13.09 2.78 5.99
N LYS A 215 -13.49 2.49 7.22
CA LYS A 215 -13.06 3.27 8.39
C LYS A 215 -11.65 2.89 8.81
N ILE A 216 -10.88 3.91 9.18
CA ILE A 216 -9.55 3.77 9.74
C ILE A 216 -9.61 3.96 11.25
N VAL A 217 -9.04 3.00 11.96
CA VAL A 217 -8.95 2.96 13.42
C VAL A 217 -7.50 2.82 13.85
N THR A 218 -7.26 3.03 15.14
CA THR A 218 -6.00 2.70 15.80
C THR A 218 -6.15 1.41 16.59
N ARG A 219 -5.24 0.45 16.43
CA ARG A 219 -5.20 -0.79 17.24
C ARG A 219 -3.79 -1.07 17.71
N SER A 220 -3.65 -1.85 18.78
CA SER A 220 -2.34 -2.36 19.21
C SER A 220 -1.58 -2.94 18.03
N CYS A 221 -0.34 -2.49 17.83
CA CYS A 221 0.47 -2.95 16.71
C CYS A 221 0.78 -4.44 16.85
N ILE A 222 0.57 -5.19 15.77
CA ILE A 222 0.95 -6.60 15.66
C ILE A 222 2.04 -6.74 14.58
N CYS A 223 2.88 -7.76 14.69
CA CYS A 223 3.89 -8.09 13.66
C CYS A 223 4.84 -6.94 13.28
N ALA A 224 5.21 -6.10 14.25
CA ALA A 224 6.07 -4.93 14.04
C ALA A 224 7.59 -5.23 14.08
N ASN A 225 7.99 -6.45 14.43
CA ASN A 225 9.40 -6.87 14.53
C ASN A 225 9.94 -7.46 13.22
#